data_AF-A0A2N2BYG7-F1
#
_entry.id   AF-A0A2N2BYG7-F1
#
_cell.length_a   1.000
_cell.length_b   1.000
_cell.length_c   1.000
_cell.angle_alpha   90.00
_cell.angle_beta   90.00
_cell.angle_gamma   90.00
#
_symmetry.space_group_name_H-M   'P 1'
#
loop_
_entity.id
_entity.type
_entity.pdbx_description
1 polymer ?
#
loop_
_entity_poly.entity_id
_entity_poly.type
_entity_poly.pdbx_seq_one_letter_code
_entity_poly.pdbx_strand_id
1 'polypeptide(L)'
;MRIKIFVIITLILAILTAATSGTLSHYTASMNGAIGMVPDKEKIESMYYTNPSDILRPDYSSLPNGVDVFGTLIISNSSITITNIYGFVAFTGNITRTKPNPKLIIGKSNDNYNTYLVYFEQGTKIYFDDGSHASFGGFYLVDTGLNILDDSLYTKQGTVRTLKSLSSLRICTEIAEIALAYGIPLMTAN
;
A
#
# COMPACT_ATOMS: atom_id res chain seq x y z
N MET A 1 9.17 52.10 -38.63
CA MET A 1 7.90 51.71 -37.97
C MET A 1 7.52 50.24 -38.15
N ARG A 2 7.72 49.62 -39.33
CA ARG A 2 7.28 48.24 -39.63
C ARG A 2 7.89 47.14 -38.73
N ILE A 3 9.17 47.27 -38.36
CA ILE A 3 9.86 46.27 -37.51
C ILE A 3 9.34 46.28 -36.06
N LYS A 4 9.03 47.46 -35.50
CA LYS A 4 8.50 47.58 -34.13
C LYS A 4 7.09 46.99 -34.00
N ILE A 5 6.27 47.11 -35.04
CA ILE A 5 4.93 46.50 -35.11
C ILE A 5 5.03 44.98 -35.16
N PHE A 6 6.01 44.44 -35.91
CA PHE A 6 6.18 42.99 -36.03
C PHE A 6 6.54 42.33 -34.69
N VAL A 7 7.40 42.99 -33.90
CA VAL A 7 7.77 42.53 -32.54
C VAL A 7 6.58 42.57 -31.59
N ILE A 8 5.73 43.61 -31.66
CA ILE A 8 4.53 43.71 -30.82
C ILE A 8 3.53 42.59 -31.17
N ILE A 9 3.33 42.29 -32.46
CA ILE A 9 2.43 41.22 -32.91
C ILE A 9 2.94 39.84 -32.47
N THR A 10 4.25 39.59 -32.55
CA THR A 10 4.84 38.33 -32.09
C THR A 10 4.76 38.17 -30.56
N LEU A 11 4.92 39.26 -29.79
CA LEU A 11 4.77 39.22 -28.34
C LEU A 11 3.31 38.94 -27.91
N ILE A 12 2.33 39.50 -28.61
CA ILE A 12 0.89 39.26 -28.34
C ILE A 12 0.51 37.80 -28.68
N LEU A 13 1.04 37.23 -29.77
CA LEU A 13 0.79 35.83 -30.11
C LEU A 13 1.35 34.85 -29.06
N ALA A 14 2.53 35.13 -28.48
CA ALA A 14 3.14 34.29 -27.47
C ALA A 14 2.38 34.29 -26.13
N ILE A 15 1.69 35.40 -25.79
CA ILE A 15 0.86 35.49 -24.59
C ILE A 15 -0.46 34.72 -24.78
N LEU A 16 -1.03 34.72 -25.99
CA LEU A 16 -2.26 33.98 -26.30
C LEU A 16 -2.06 32.45 -26.30
N THR A 17 -0.88 31.96 -26.71
CA THR A 17 -0.57 30.52 -26.66
C THR A 17 -0.18 30.02 -25.28
N ALA A 18 0.33 30.89 -24.38
CA ALA A 18 0.59 30.54 -22.99
C ALA A 18 -0.68 30.56 -22.09
N ALA A 19 -1.78 31.15 -22.57
CA ALA A 19 -3.05 31.25 -21.85
C ALA A 19 -4.10 30.19 -22.23
N THR A 20 -3.76 29.24 -23.12
CA THR A 20 -4.70 28.20 -23.62
C THR A 20 -4.15 26.78 -23.49
N SER A 21 -3.64 26.46 -22.30
CA SER A 21 -3.59 25.08 -21.81
C SER A 21 -4.12 25.03 -20.37
N GLY A 22 -5.22 25.76 -20.15
CA GLY A 22 -6.14 25.46 -19.06
C GLY A 22 -6.76 24.09 -19.33
N THR A 23 -6.51 23.14 -18.45
CA THR A 23 -7.17 21.83 -18.46
C THR A 23 -8.67 22.02 -18.24
N LEU A 24 -9.46 22.01 -19.32
CA LEU A 24 -10.90 21.75 -19.23
C LEU A 24 -11.10 20.26 -18.96
N SER A 25 -11.02 19.86 -17.69
CA SER A 25 -11.59 18.57 -17.28
C SER A 25 -13.11 18.74 -17.16
N HIS A 26 -13.85 18.16 -18.10
CA HIS A 26 -15.27 17.89 -17.92
C HIS A 26 -15.46 17.06 -16.64
N TYR A 27 -15.94 17.70 -15.58
CA TYR A 27 -16.59 17.01 -14.48
C TYR A 27 -18.00 16.64 -14.93
N THR A 28 -18.17 15.44 -15.44
CA THR A 28 -19.46 14.74 -15.29
C THR A 28 -19.47 14.17 -13.87
N ALA A 29 -20.11 14.90 -12.96
CA ALA A 29 -20.50 14.35 -11.66
C ALA A 29 -21.57 13.28 -11.90
N SER A 30 -21.13 12.07 -12.24
CA SER A 30 -21.91 10.87 -12.07
C SER A 30 -21.85 10.51 -10.58
N MET A 31 -22.84 10.97 -9.83
CA MET A 31 -23.18 10.38 -8.54
C MET A 31 -23.68 8.95 -8.81
N ASN A 32 -22.77 7.98 -8.80
CA ASN A 32 -23.11 6.60 -8.53
C ASN A 32 -22.20 6.11 -7.42
N GLY A 33 -22.81 5.92 -6.24
CA GLY A 33 -22.14 5.57 -5.00
C GLY A 33 -21.37 4.26 -5.11
N ALA A 34 -20.08 4.37 -5.36
CA ALA A 34 -19.11 3.53 -4.68
C ALA A 34 -18.55 4.40 -3.55
N ILE A 35 -19.12 4.21 -2.36
CA ILE A 35 -18.53 4.68 -1.11
C ILE A 35 -17.07 4.25 -1.18
N GLY A 36 -16.17 5.23 -1.30
CA GLY A 36 -14.75 4.99 -1.16
C GLY A 36 -14.56 4.45 0.24
N MET A 37 -14.49 3.13 0.36
CA MET A 37 -13.94 2.48 1.54
C MET A 37 -12.47 2.87 1.56
N VAL A 38 -12.20 4.02 2.18
CA VAL A 38 -11.04 4.15 3.05
C VAL A 38 -11.05 2.87 3.90
N PRO A 39 -9.94 2.15 4.06
CA PRO A 39 -9.81 1.25 5.19
C PRO A 39 -9.92 2.16 6.40
N ASP A 40 -11.16 2.34 6.85
CA ASP A 40 -11.52 3.33 7.85
C ASP A 40 -10.62 3.05 9.04
N LYS A 41 -9.85 4.05 9.48
CA LYS A 41 -9.04 3.89 10.67
C LYS A 41 -9.94 3.38 11.81
N GLU A 42 -11.17 3.89 11.89
CA GLU A 42 -12.22 3.43 12.80
C GLU A 42 -12.73 2.00 12.55
N LYS A 43 -12.67 1.48 11.31
CA LYS A 43 -13.12 0.12 10.96
C LYS A 43 -12.04 -0.92 11.21
N ILE A 44 -10.77 -0.57 10.93
CA ILE A 44 -9.60 -1.31 11.43
C ILE A 44 -9.69 -1.34 12.95
N GLU A 45 -9.74 -0.19 13.62
CA GLU A 45 -9.88 -0.07 15.08
C GLU A 45 -11.07 -0.91 15.61
N SER A 46 -12.26 -0.84 15.02
CA SER A 46 -13.43 -1.62 15.47
C SER A 46 -13.28 -3.15 15.34
N MET A 47 -12.41 -3.64 14.45
CA MET A 47 -12.11 -5.09 14.31
C MET A 47 -11.00 -5.56 15.26
N TYR A 48 -10.20 -4.64 15.79
CA TYR A 48 -9.17 -4.94 16.80
C TYR A 48 -9.66 -4.71 18.24
N TYR A 49 -10.82 -4.07 18.45
CA TYR A 49 -11.21 -3.58 19.77
C TYR A 49 -12.55 -4.15 20.27
N THR A 50 -12.45 -5.15 21.14
CA THR A 50 -13.36 -5.22 22.31
C THR A 50 -12.79 -4.41 23.48
N ASN A 51 -11.46 -4.19 23.51
CA ASN A 51 -10.74 -3.20 24.32
C ASN A 51 -9.51 -2.68 23.53
N PRO A 52 -9.14 -1.40 23.62
CA PRO A 52 -7.93 -0.83 23.00
C PRO A 52 -6.60 -1.49 23.40
N SER A 53 -6.62 -2.26 24.49
CA SER A 53 -5.48 -2.96 25.10
C SER A 53 -5.12 -4.30 24.45
N ASP A 54 -5.96 -4.81 23.54
CA ASP A 54 -5.85 -6.20 23.04
C ASP A 54 -5.45 -6.26 21.55
N ILE A 55 -4.53 -5.39 21.11
CA ILE A 55 -4.01 -5.46 19.74
C ILE A 55 -3.21 -6.76 19.60
N LEU A 56 -3.78 -7.72 18.87
CA LEU A 56 -3.10 -8.97 18.52
C LEU A 56 -1.89 -8.67 17.64
N ARG A 57 -0.76 -9.26 18.00
CA ARG A 57 0.47 -9.26 17.21
C ARG A 57 1.09 -10.66 17.21
N PRO A 58 1.98 -10.97 16.25
CA PRO A 58 2.74 -12.21 16.30
C PRO A 58 3.58 -12.26 17.58
N ASP A 59 3.61 -13.40 18.25
CA ASP A 59 4.57 -13.63 19.32
C ASP A 59 5.94 -13.96 18.71
N TYR A 60 6.74 -12.93 18.48
CA TYR A 60 8.07 -13.04 17.88
C TYR A 60 9.01 -13.98 18.62
N SER A 61 8.81 -14.19 19.93
CA SER A 61 9.65 -15.08 20.74
C SER A 61 9.35 -16.57 20.52
N SER A 62 8.15 -16.85 20.00
CA SER A 62 7.63 -18.21 19.78
C SER A 62 7.45 -18.55 18.30
N LEU A 63 7.83 -17.66 17.38
CA LEU A 63 7.67 -17.90 15.95
C LEU A 63 8.45 -19.13 15.49
N PRO A 64 7.87 -19.97 14.61
CA PRO A 64 8.59 -21.09 14.03
C PRO A 64 9.86 -20.67 13.27
N ASN A 65 10.91 -21.49 13.36
CA ASN A 65 12.12 -21.29 12.57
C ASN A 65 11.80 -21.31 11.07
N GLY A 66 12.19 -20.26 10.35
CA GLY A 66 11.93 -20.08 8.92
C GLY A 66 10.76 -19.17 8.58
N VAL A 67 10.11 -18.56 9.58
CA VAL A 67 9.24 -17.39 9.37
C VAL A 67 10.10 -16.17 9.07
N ASP A 68 9.71 -15.41 8.04
CA ASP A 68 10.39 -14.17 7.70
C ASP A 68 9.82 -12.97 8.49
N VAL A 69 10.69 -12.29 9.23
CA VAL A 69 10.39 -11.03 9.91
C VAL A 69 11.35 -9.96 9.41
N PHE A 70 10.82 -8.90 8.80
CA PHE A 70 11.59 -7.82 8.22
C PHE A 70 11.45 -6.55 9.05
N GLY A 71 12.59 -5.90 9.33
CA GLY A 71 12.62 -4.53 9.84
C GLY A 71 12.38 -3.52 8.72
N THR A 72 13.15 -2.43 8.72
CA THR A 72 13.14 -1.49 7.61
C THR A 72 13.65 -2.15 6.33
N LEU A 73 12.88 -2.03 5.25
CA LEU A 73 13.24 -2.51 3.92
C LEU A 73 13.39 -1.34 2.95
N ILE A 74 14.51 -1.31 2.24
CA ILE A 74 14.76 -0.33 1.17
C ILE A 74 14.92 -1.10 -0.14
N ILE A 75 14.05 -0.80 -1.10
CA ILE A 75 13.97 -1.47 -2.39
C ILE A 75 14.27 -0.44 -3.47
N SER A 76 15.44 -0.57 -4.08
CA SER A 76 15.96 0.39 -5.04
C SER A 76 16.00 -0.19 -6.45
N ASN A 77 16.94 -1.09 -6.74
CA ASN A 77 17.18 -1.54 -8.11
C ASN A 77 16.73 -2.99 -8.37
N SER A 78 16.59 -3.80 -7.33
CA SER A 78 16.20 -5.21 -7.43
C SER A 78 14.81 -5.43 -6.87
N SER A 79 14.05 -6.29 -7.55
CA SER A 79 12.80 -6.80 -7.00
C SER A 79 13.09 -7.86 -5.93
N ILE A 80 12.31 -7.85 -4.86
CA ILE A 80 12.37 -8.84 -3.78
C ILE A 80 11.13 -9.73 -3.91
N THR A 81 11.33 -11.04 -3.83
CA THR A 81 10.25 -12.01 -3.70
C THR A 81 10.42 -12.72 -2.36
N ILE A 82 9.41 -12.65 -1.51
CA ILE A 82 9.40 -13.28 -0.19
C ILE A 82 8.67 -14.61 -0.32
N THR A 83 9.31 -15.72 0.06
CA THR A 83 8.70 -17.05 0.02
C THR A 83 9.12 -17.82 1.26
N ASN A 84 8.16 -18.42 1.96
CA ASN A 84 8.45 -19.33 3.07
C ASN A 84 7.38 -20.41 3.20
N ILE A 85 7.71 -21.45 3.97
CA ILE A 85 6.86 -22.64 4.14
C ILE A 85 5.68 -22.41 5.10
N TYR A 86 5.63 -21.27 5.78
CA TYR A 86 4.59 -20.95 6.75
C TYR A 86 3.48 -20.11 6.16
N GLY A 87 3.63 -19.58 4.94
CA GLY A 87 2.65 -18.68 4.34
C GLY A 87 2.47 -17.39 5.15
N PHE A 88 3.46 -17.02 5.98
CA PHE A 88 3.37 -15.89 6.89
C PHE A 88 4.61 -15.00 6.80
N VAL A 89 4.41 -13.69 6.84
CA VAL A 89 5.50 -12.70 6.89
C VAL A 89 5.10 -11.52 7.77
N ALA A 90 6.06 -10.99 8.53
CA ALA A 90 5.87 -9.80 9.34
C ALA A 90 6.80 -8.66 8.91
N PHE A 91 6.27 -7.45 8.85
CA PHE A 91 7.02 -6.20 8.67
C PHE A 91 6.92 -5.36 9.94
N THR A 92 8.06 -5.15 10.60
CA THR A 92 8.23 -4.38 11.85
C THR A 92 8.79 -2.98 11.60
N GLY A 93 9.06 -2.64 10.34
CA GLY A 93 9.59 -1.35 9.94
C GLY A 93 8.99 -0.85 8.63
N ASN A 94 9.47 0.32 8.20
CA ASN A 94 8.99 0.93 6.97
C ASN A 94 9.55 0.23 5.73
N ILE A 95 8.76 0.22 4.66
CA ILE A 95 9.16 -0.28 3.35
C ILE A 95 9.32 0.94 2.45
N THR A 96 10.46 1.10 1.80
CA THR A 96 10.75 2.26 0.95
C THR A 96 11.14 1.83 -0.44
N ARG A 97 10.34 2.20 -1.44
CA ARG A 97 10.66 2.11 -2.85
C ARG A 97 11.37 3.38 -3.30
N THR A 98 12.66 3.31 -3.61
CA THR A 98 13.47 4.52 -3.94
C THR A 98 13.61 4.78 -5.45
N LYS A 99 13.15 3.86 -6.30
CA LYS A 99 13.19 3.98 -7.76
C LYS A 99 11.89 3.48 -8.39
N PRO A 100 11.60 3.85 -9.64
CA PRO A 100 10.49 3.27 -10.38
C PRO A 100 10.73 1.78 -10.69
N ASN A 101 9.66 0.99 -10.63
CA ASN A 101 9.57 -0.42 -11.05
C ASN A 101 10.13 -1.57 -10.18
N PRO A 102 10.88 -1.40 -9.08
CA PRO A 102 11.21 -2.56 -8.25
C PRO A 102 9.93 -3.07 -7.58
N LYS A 103 9.85 -4.39 -7.45
CA LYS A 103 8.68 -5.09 -6.91
C LYS A 103 8.99 -5.66 -5.54
N LEU A 104 7.97 -5.71 -4.69
CA LEU A 104 7.97 -6.52 -3.48
C LEU A 104 6.84 -7.54 -3.63
N ILE A 105 7.22 -8.75 -4.01
CA ILE A 105 6.31 -9.83 -4.33
C ILE A 105 6.18 -10.72 -3.10
N ILE A 106 4.94 -10.97 -2.65
CA ILE A 106 4.65 -11.88 -1.54
C ILE A 106 4.24 -13.23 -2.11
N GLY A 107 5.00 -14.26 -1.78
CA GLY A 107 4.89 -15.60 -2.33
C GLY A 107 5.34 -15.71 -3.80
N LYS A 108 5.34 -16.93 -4.32
CA LYS A 108 5.57 -17.23 -5.75
C LYS A 108 4.48 -18.14 -6.30
N SER A 109 4.23 -18.08 -7.61
CA SER A 109 3.32 -19.00 -8.28
C SER A 109 3.72 -20.46 -7.96
N ASN A 110 2.76 -21.26 -7.47
CA ASN A 110 2.92 -22.64 -6.97
C ASN A 110 3.48 -22.81 -5.55
N ASP A 111 3.42 -21.80 -4.69
CA ASP A 111 3.58 -22.03 -3.25
C ASP A 111 2.45 -22.89 -2.68
N ASN A 112 2.72 -23.51 -1.52
CA ASN A 112 1.73 -24.34 -0.79
C ASN A 112 0.49 -23.55 -0.35
N TYR A 113 0.56 -22.21 -0.38
CA TYR A 113 -0.52 -21.33 -0.01
C TYR A 113 -0.92 -20.45 -1.19
N ASN A 114 -2.23 -20.36 -1.43
CA ASN A 114 -2.79 -19.42 -2.41
C ASN A 114 -2.80 -17.97 -1.90
N THR A 115 -2.68 -17.80 -0.58
CA THR A 115 -2.71 -16.52 0.11
C THR A 115 -1.68 -16.57 1.23
N TYR A 116 -1.02 -15.46 1.52
CA TYR A 116 -0.16 -15.28 2.67
C TYR A 116 -0.88 -14.46 3.75
N LEU A 117 -0.67 -14.81 5.01
CA LEU A 117 -0.96 -13.95 6.14
C LEU A 117 0.20 -12.97 6.33
N VAL A 118 -0.06 -11.68 6.17
CA VAL A 118 0.97 -10.62 6.28
C VAL A 118 0.63 -9.73 7.46
N TYR A 119 1.55 -9.61 8.40
CA TYR A 119 1.44 -8.66 9.51
C TYR A 119 2.27 -7.40 9.24
N PHE A 120 1.66 -6.24 9.37
CA PHE A 120 2.35 -4.95 9.44
C PHE A 120 2.26 -4.43 10.87
N GLU A 121 3.40 -4.14 11.47
CA GLU A 121 3.43 -3.51 12.79
C GLU A 121 2.75 -2.14 12.75
N GLN A 122 2.18 -1.74 13.88
CA GLN A 122 1.44 -0.49 13.95
C GLN A 122 2.35 0.69 13.59
N GLY A 123 1.89 1.47 12.60
CA GLY A 123 2.64 2.62 12.10
C GLY A 123 3.62 2.29 10.96
N THR A 124 3.69 1.04 10.49
CA THR A 124 4.43 0.70 9.27
C THR A 124 3.90 1.50 8.09
N LYS A 125 4.82 2.13 7.36
CA LYS A 125 4.53 2.86 6.13
C LYS A 125 5.26 2.25 4.94
N ILE A 126 4.57 2.21 3.82
CA ILE A 126 5.15 1.96 2.50
C ILE A 126 5.34 3.32 1.81
N TYR A 127 6.59 3.72 1.60
CA TYR A 127 6.96 4.92 0.86
C TYR A 127 7.23 4.58 -0.59
N PHE A 128 6.64 5.34 -1.50
CA PHE A 128 6.79 5.21 -2.94
C PHE A 128 7.81 6.24 -3.46
N ASP A 129 8.36 5.96 -4.63
CA ASP A 129 9.41 6.76 -5.26
C ASP A 129 8.93 8.16 -5.68
N ASP A 130 7.61 8.35 -5.79
CA ASP A 130 6.97 9.64 -6.04
C ASP A 130 6.75 10.50 -4.79
N GLY A 131 7.33 10.09 -3.64
CA GLY A 131 7.24 10.77 -2.36
C GLY A 131 5.91 10.57 -1.61
N SER A 132 4.98 9.78 -2.16
CA SER A 132 3.74 9.42 -1.46
C SER A 132 3.91 8.17 -0.59
N HIS A 133 2.95 7.92 0.31
CA HIS A 133 3.03 6.79 1.23
C HIS A 133 1.65 6.18 1.53
N ALA A 134 1.63 4.89 1.82
CA ALA A 134 0.49 4.18 2.38
C ALA A 134 0.82 3.72 3.81
N SER A 135 -0.13 3.88 4.73
CA SER A 135 0.02 3.43 6.13
C SER A 135 -0.70 2.10 6.32
N PHE A 136 -0.05 1.19 7.04
CA PHE A 136 -0.55 -0.14 7.34
C PHE A 136 -0.49 -0.39 8.84
N GLY A 137 -1.31 -1.33 9.29
CA GLY A 137 -1.31 -1.80 10.66
C GLY A 137 -2.18 -3.05 10.80
N GLY A 138 -1.63 -4.08 11.45
CA GLY A 138 -2.29 -5.34 11.71
C GLY A 138 -2.17 -6.37 10.58
N PHE A 139 -3.12 -7.29 10.52
CA PHE A 139 -3.05 -8.47 9.66
C PHE A 139 -3.81 -8.28 8.34
N TYR A 140 -3.19 -8.74 7.25
CA TYR A 140 -3.73 -8.71 5.91
C TYR A 140 -3.59 -10.07 5.25
N LEU A 141 -4.55 -10.39 4.38
CA LEU A 141 -4.49 -11.53 3.48
C LEU A 141 -4.04 -11.02 2.11
N VAL A 142 -2.96 -11.62 1.61
CA VAL A 142 -2.29 -11.21 0.37
C VAL A 142 -2.21 -12.39 -0.58
N ASP A 143 -2.78 -12.28 -1.77
CA ASP A 143 -2.71 -13.34 -2.76
C ASP A 143 -1.26 -13.60 -3.17
N THR A 144 -0.92 -14.87 -3.32
CA THR A 144 0.42 -15.30 -3.70
C THR A 144 0.82 -14.73 -5.07
N GLY A 145 2.03 -14.18 -5.15
CA GLY A 145 2.55 -13.50 -6.33
C GLY A 145 2.16 -12.03 -6.44
N LEU A 146 1.41 -11.47 -5.47
CA LEU A 146 1.05 -10.06 -5.51
C LEU A 146 2.26 -9.16 -5.25
N ASN A 147 2.45 -8.16 -6.12
CA ASN A 147 3.37 -7.07 -5.88
C ASN A 147 2.71 -6.00 -5.00
N ILE A 148 3.05 -5.93 -3.71
CA ILE A 148 2.43 -4.96 -2.80
C ILE A 148 2.85 -3.50 -3.07
N LEU A 149 3.87 -3.29 -3.90
CA LEU A 149 4.27 -1.98 -4.39
C LEU A 149 3.57 -1.58 -5.68
N ASP A 150 2.65 -2.37 -6.22
CA ASP A 150 1.95 -2.00 -7.45
C ASP A 150 1.04 -0.78 -7.21
N ASP A 151 1.29 0.30 -7.96
CA ASP A 151 0.57 1.56 -7.83
C ASP A 151 -0.93 1.40 -8.08
N SER A 152 -1.33 0.40 -8.88
CA SER A 152 -2.74 0.11 -9.18
C SER A 152 -3.53 -0.36 -7.95
N LEU A 153 -2.87 -0.85 -6.89
CA LEU A 153 -3.49 -1.25 -5.64
C LEU A 153 -3.98 -0.05 -4.80
N TYR A 154 -3.54 1.16 -5.15
CA TYR A 154 -3.74 2.34 -4.32
C TYR A 154 -4.52 3.44 -5.05
N THR A 155 -5.31 4.17 -4.28
CA THR A 155 -5.84 5.49 -4.66
C THR A 155 -4.97 6.55 -4.01
N LYS A 156 -4.44 7.49 -4.81
CA LYS A 156 -3.57 8.57 -4.33
C LYS A 156 -4.35 9.86 -4.14
N GLN A 157 -4.24 10.46 -2.95
CA GLN A 157 -4.76 11.79 -2.61
C GLN A 157 -3.62 12.61 -1.99
N GLY A 158 -3.03 13.52 -2.78
CA GLY A 158 -1.83 14.25 -2.37
C GLY A 158 -0.64 13.31 -2.14
N THR A 159 -0.07 13.36 -0.94
CA THR A 159 1.05 12.48 -0.52
C THR A 159 0.59 11.17 0.13
N VAL A 160 -0.73 10.98 0.31
CA VAL A 160 -1.30 9.80 0.97
C VAL A 160 -1.86 8.85 -0.08
N ARG A 161 -1.61 7.56 0.11
CA ARG A 161 -2.17 6.46 -0.65
C ARG A 161 -3.03 5.59 0.25
N THR A 162 -4.23 5.29 -0.19
CA THR A 162 -5.15 4.37 0.47
C THR A 162 -5.31 3.13 -0.40
N LEU A 163 -5.34 1.96 0.22
CA LEU A 163 -5.66 0.72 -0.48
C LEU A 163 -7.03 0.81 -1.15
N LYS A 164 -7.12 0.36 -2.40
CA LYS A 164 -8.40 0.10 -3.04
C LYS A 164 -9.02 -1.15 -2.42
N SER A 165 -10.35 -1.21 -2.41
CA SER A 165 -11.08 -2.42 -2.06
C SER A 165 -10.84 -3.47 -3.15
N LEU A 166 -9.88 -4.38 -2.92
CA LEU A 166 -9.48 -5.45 -3.83
C LEU A 166 -9.50 -6.78 -3.10
N SER A 167 -9.83 -7.87 -3.80
CA SER A 167 -9.82 -9.21 -3.21
C SER A 167 -8.40 -9.71 -2.88
N SER A 168 -7.40 -9.24 -3.64
CA SER A 168 -6.03 -9.74 -3.59
C SER A 168 -5.17 -9.19 -2.46
N LEU A 169 -5.56 -8.07 -1.86
CA LEU A 169 -4.94 -7.49 -0.67
C LEU A 169 -6.04 -6.92 0.21
N ARG A 170 -6.34 -7.60 1.32
CA ARG A 170 -7.47 -7.26 2.19
C ARG A 170 -7.10 -7.42 3.65
N ILE A 171 -7.79 -6.71 4.52
CA ILE A 171 -7.64 -6.87 5.96
C ILE A 171 -8.10 -8.28 6.37
N CYS A 172 -7.35 -8.92 7.25
CA CYS A 172 -7.71 -10.20 7.84
C CYS A 172 -8.67 -9.99 9.02
N THR A 173 -9.91 -10.45 8.91
CA THR A 173 -10.92 -10.34 9.97
C THR A 173 -10.93 -11.54 10.92
N GLU A 174 -10.43 -12.68 10.48
CA GLU A 174 -10.41 -13.96 11.22
C GLU A 174 -8.99 -14.28 11.71
N ILE A 175 -8.36 -13.32 12.39
CA ILE A 175 -6.92 -13.34 12.70
C ILE A 175 -6.51 -14.61 13.46
N ALA A 176 -7.23 -14.95 14.54
CA ALA A 176 -6.88 -16.08 15.39
C ALA A 176 -7.00 -17.43 14.67
N GLU A 177 -8.06 -17.62 13.87
CA GLU A 177 -8.29 -18.85 13.10
C GLU A 177 -7.23 -19.02 12.01
N ILE A 178 -6.97 -17.96 11.24
CA ILE A 178 -5.98 -18.02 10.15
C ILE A 178 -4.56 -18.15 10.72
N ALA A 179 -4.21 -17.40 11.78
CA ALA A 179 -2.90 -17.55 12.41
C ALA A 179 -2.68 -18.98 12.94
N LEU A 180 -3.70 -19.59 13.56
CA LEU A 180 -3.65 -20.98 14.00
C LEU A 180 -3.44 -21.95 12.83
N ALA A 181 -4.16 -21.77 11.72
CA ALA A 181 -4.02 -22.60 10.53
C ALA A 181 -2.61 -22.53 9.91
N TYR A 182 -1.94 -21.39 10.06
CA TYR A 182 -0.57 -21.15 9.58
C TYR A 182 0.50 -21.50 10.64
N GLY A 183 0.08 -21.94 11.84
CA GLY A 183 0.97 -22.25 12.96
C GLY A 183 1.67 -21.03 13.55
N ILE A 184 1.05 -19.85 13.45
CA ILE A 184 1.61 -18.57 13.90
C ILE A 184 1.06 -18.22 15.30
N PRO A 185 1.90 -18.25 16.35
CA PRO A 185 1.47 -17.85 17.68
C PRO A 185 1.21 -16.34 17.75
N LEU A 186 0.17 -15.99 18.50
CA LEU A 186 -0.25 -14.61 18.72
C LEU A 186 -0.09 -14.23 20.19
N MET A 187 0.15 -12.95 20.45
CA MET A 187 0.09 -12.34 21.77
C MET A 187 -0.68 -11.02 21.71
N THR A 188 -1.20 -10.57 22.85
CA THR A 188 -1.71 -9.21 23.00
C THR A 188 -0.54 -8.24 23.25
N ALA A 189 -0.59 -7.07 22.61
CA ALA A 189 0.36 -6.00 22.89
C ALA A 189 -0.05 -5.27 24.18
N ASN A 190 0.76 -5.40 25.23
CA ASN A 190 0.63 -4.61 26.47
C ASN A 190 0.86 -3.11 26.23
#